data_AF-A0A1G9NEW4-F1
#
_entry.id   AF-A0A1G9NEW4-F1
#
_cell.length_a   1.000
_cell.length_b   1.000
_cell.length_c   1.000
_cell.angle_alpha   90.00
_cell.angle_beta   90.00
_cell.angle_gamma   90.00
#
_symmetry.space_group_name_H-M   'P 1'
#
loop_
_entity.id
_entity.type
_entity.pdbx_description
1 polymer ?
#
loop_
_entity_poly.entity_id
_entity_poly.type
_entity_poly.pdbx_seq_one_letter_code
_entity_poly.pdbx_strand_id
1 'polypeptide(L)'
;MRSFLIPFAILGLPLAEIAGFVVVGREIGLLMTLLLVLASAFVGVILLRVQGFTVIRRMQDATRKGSDPGREVLGGALLFVAAILLVVPGFVSDVIGLLLFLPFVRNAVAGFLRKRMTIVTAASGAGWTRPHEPRPSPRVIDLDEGEFSRTDDEDPPQVGDRRQP
;
A
#
# COMPACT_ATOMS: atom_id res chain seq x y z
N MET A 1 -7.56 22.90 -13.13
CA MET A 1 -8.95 22.51 -13.52
C MET A 1 -9.38 21.12 -13.02
N ARG A 2 -8.49 20.13 -12.85
CA ARG A 2 -8.86 18.77 -12.40
C ARG A 2 -9.37 18.67 -10.95
N SER A 3 -8.95 19.58 -10.07
CA SER A 3 -9.28 19.53 -8.64
C SER A 3 -10.74 19.83 -8.31
N PHE A 4 -11.47 20.52 -9.19
CA PHE A 4 -12.89 20.83 -9.00
C PHE A 4 -13.83 19.65 -9.33
N LEU A 5 -13.35 18.62 -10.03
CA LEU A 5 -14.18 17.46 -10.37
C LEU A 5 -14.48 16.56 -9.17
N ILE A 6 -13.53 16.46 -8.22
CA ILE A 6 -13.67 15.61 -7.02
C ILE A 6 -14.82 16.09 -6.11
N PRO A 7 -14.89 17.38 -5.69
CA PRO A 7 -16.00 17.83 -4.85
C PRO A 7 -17.35 17.73 -5.57
N PHE A 8 -17.38 17.98 -6.89
CA PHE A 8 -18.60 17.83 -7.67
C PHE A 8 -19.07 16.37 -7.74
N ALA A 9 -18.16 15.40 -7.88
CA ALA A 9 -18.51 13.99 -7.85
C ALA A 9 -19.01 13.54 -6.46
N ILE A 10 -18.37 14.01 -5.38
CA ILE A 10 -18.77 13.68 -4.01
C ILE A 10 -20.18 14.19 -3.70
N LEU A 11 -20.53 15.39 -4.16
CA LEU A 11 -21.88 15.95 -4.00
C LEU A 11 -22.88 15.34 -4.99
N GLY A 12 -22.48 15.14 -6.25
CA GLY A 12 -23.36 14.66 -7.31
C GLY A 12 -23.80 13.20 -7.12
N LEU A 13 -22.95 12.35 -6.55
CA LEU A 13 -23.25 10.94 -6.38
C LEU A 13 -24.46 10.70 -5.44
N PRO A 14 -24.53 11.24 -4.21
CA PRO A 14 -25.74 11.13 -3.37
C PRO A 14 -27.02 11.67 -4.02
N LEU A 15 -26.93 12.78 -4.76
CA LEU A 15 -28.09 13.30 -5.50
C LEU A 15 -28.56 12.31 -6.57
N ALA A 16 -27.62 11.71 -7.29
CA ALA A 16 -27.92 10.68 -8.29
C ALA A 16 -28.55 9.43 -7.63
N GLU A 17 -28.11 9.05 -6.42
CA GLU A 17 -28.74 7.95 -5.68
C GLU A 17 -30.19 8.26 -5.32
N ILE A 18 -30.45 9.45 -4.76
CA ILE A 18 -31.82 9.87 -4.41
C ILE A 18 -32.71 9.87 -5.65
N ALA A 19 -32.23 10.40 -6.78
CA ALA A 19 -32.96 10.35 -8.04
C ALA A 19 -33.23 8.90 -8.50
N GLY A 20 -32.26 8.02 -8.40
CA GLY A 20 -32.41 6.59 -8.70
C GLY A 20 -33.47 5.91 -7.83
N PHE A 21 -33.45 6.17 -6.51
CA PHE A 21 -34.46 5.68 -5.57
C PHE A 21 -35.87 6.13 -5.94
N VAL A 22 -36.04 7.40 -6.32
CA VAL A 22 -37.33 7.93 -6.75
C VAL A 22 -37.81 7.27 -8.04
N VAL A 23 -36.94 7.15 -9.05
CA VAL A 23 -37.31 6.54 -10.34
C VAL A 23 -37.71 5.08 -10.14
N VAL A 24 -36.86 4.27 -9.52
CA VAL A 24 -37.14 2.85 -9.31
C VAL A 24 -38.34 2.67 -8.37
N GLY A 25 -38.41 3.45 -7.30
CA GLY A 25 -39.54 3.42 -6.37
C GLY A 25 -40.89 3.73 -7.02
N ARG A 26 -40.92 4.55 -8.07
CA ARG A 26 -42.14 4.84 -8.84
C ARG A 26 -42.51 3.70 -9.80
N GLU A 27 -41.53 3.01 -10.36
CA GLU A 27 -41.76 1.92 -11.33
C GLU A 27 -42.18 0.60 -10.66
N ILE A 28 -41.50 0.18 -9.59
CA ILE A 28 -41.70 -1.13 -8.94
C ILE A 28 -42.29 -1.05 -7.52
N GLY A 29 -42.46 0.16 -6.99
CA GLY A 29 -42.97 0.39 -5.64
C GLY A 29 -41.90 0.36 -4.54
N LEU A 30 -42.23 0.98 -3.40
CA LEU A 30 -41.31 1.17 -2.27
C LEU A 30 -40.83 -0.16 -1.66
N LEU A 31 -41.75 -1.12 -1.45
CA LEU A 31 -41.42 -2.39 -0.80
C LEU A 31 -40.40 -3.20 -1.61
N MET A 32 -40.59 -3.28 -2.93
CA MET A 32 -39.65 -3.98 -3.83
C MET A 32 -38.31 -3.26 -3.90
N THR A 33 -38.32 -1.92 -3.93
CA THR A 33 -37.10 -1.10 -3.87
C THR A 33 -36.30 -1.36 -2.60
N LEU A 34 -36.97 -1.42 -1.44
CA LEU A 34 -36.34 -1.71 -0.16
C LEU A 34 -35.77 -3.13 -0.13
N LEU A 35 -36.48 -4.11 -0.71
CA LEU A 35 -36.00 -5.48 -0.80
C LEU A 35 -34.75 -5.59 -1.69
N LEU A 36 -34.71 -4.86 -2.82
CA LEU A 36 -33.52 -4.78 -3.67
C LEU A 36 -32.31 -4.20 -2.94
N VAL A 37 -32.53 -3.11 -2.20
CA VAL A 37 -31.50 -2.48 -1.34
C VAL A 37 -30.95 -3.45 -0.30
N LEU A 38 -31.84 -4.17 0.40
CA LEU A 38 -31.42 -5.14 1.39
C LEU A 38 -30.67 -6.31 0.76
N ALA A 39 -31.13 -6.77 -0.42
CA ALA A 39 -30.47 -7.83 -1.16
C ALA A 39 -29.08 -7.40 -1.66
N SER A 40 -28.93 -6.19 -2.20
CA SER A 40 -27.63 -5.68 -2.66
C SER A 40 -26.66 -5.52 -1.49
N ALA A 41 -27.11 -4.93 -0.38
CA ALA A 41 -26.30 -4.83 0.84
C ALA A 41 -25.86 -6.19 1.37
N PHE A 42 -26.75 -7.19 1.39
CA PHE A 42 -26.43 -8.54 1.82
C PHE A 42 -25.38 -9.20 0.93
N VAL A 43 -25.53 -9.07 -0.40
CA VAL A 43 -24.53 -9.53 -1.37
C VAL A 43 -23.19 -8.82 -1.14
N GLY A 44 -23.21 -7.49 -0.95
CA GLY A 44 -22.01 -6.70 -0.65
C GLY A 44 -21.27 -7.20 0.59
N VAL A 45 -21.99 -7.48 1.68
CA VAL A 45 -21.40 -8.02 2.92
C VAL A 45 -20.79 -9.40 2.71
N ILE A 46 -21.48 -10.30 1.99
CA ILE A 46 -20.93 -11.63 1.67
C ILE A 46 -19.66 -11.49 0.84
N LEU A 47 -19.68 -10.63 -0.18
CA LEU A 47 -18.51 -10.37 -1.01
C LEU A 47 -17.36 -9.81 -0.18
N LEU A 48 -17.61 -8.85 0.71
CA LEU A 48 -16.60 -8.31 1.60
C LEU A 48 -15.93 -9.41 2.44
N ARG A 49 -16.74 -10.33 2.99
CA ARG A 49 -16.25 -11.46 3.77
C ARG A 49 -15.40 -12.42 2.93
N VAL A 50 -15.88 -12.82 1.76
CA VAL A 50 -15.17 -13.77 0.87
C VAL A 50 -13.88 -13.17 0.32
N GLN A 51 -13.90 -11.90 -0.07
CA GLN A 51 -12.76 -11.24 -0.70
C GLN A 51 -11.67 -10.89 0.30
N GLY A 52 -12.02 -10.55 1.54
CA GLY A 52 -11.05 -10.29 2.61
C GLY A 52 -10.05 -11.45 2.79
N PHE A 53 -10.55 -12.69 2.89
CA PHE A 53 -9.68 -13.87 3.01
C PHE A 53 -8.90 -14.18 1.73
N THR A 54 -9.51 -13.97 0.57
CA THR A 54 -8.91 -14.32 -0.73
C THR A 54 -7.72 -13.41 -1.06
N VAL A 55 -7.84 -12.11 -0.80
CA VAL A 55 -6.77 -11.12 -1.08
C VAL A 55 -5.53 -11.41 -0.24
N ILE A 56 -5.69 -11.68 1.05
CA ILE A 56 -4.58 -12.00 1.95
C ILE A 56 -3.82 -13.24 1.46
N ARG A 57 -4.54 -14.31 1.09
CA ARG A 57 -3.93 -15.53 0.55
C ARG A 57 -3.17 -15.27 -0.75
N ARG A 58 -3.75 -14.51 -1.68
CA ARG A 58 -3.10 -14.17 -2.95
C ARG A 58 -1.84 -13.32 -2.77
N MET A 59 -1.86 -12.39 -1.81
CA MET A 59 -0.67 -11.61 -1.46
C MET A 59 0.45 -12.50 -0.92
N GLN A 60 0.13 -13.43 -0.01
CA GLN A 60 1.09 -14.39 0.53
C GLN A 60 1.68 -15.29 -0.57
N ASP A 61 0.84 -15.77 -1.48
CA ASP A 61 1.27 -16.58 -2.63
C ASP A 61 2.11 -15.78 -3.63
N ALA A 62 1.78 -14.51 -3.89
CA ALA A 62 2.54 -13.66 -4.80
C ALA A 62 3.96 -13.41 -4.30
N THR A 63 4.12 -13.15 -2.99
CA THR A 63 5.43 -13.02 -2.36
C THR A 63 6.24 -14.32 -2.45
N ARG A 64 5.60 -15.48 -2.26
CA ARG A 64 6.26 -16.79 -2.38
C ARG A 64 6.66 -17.13 -3.81
N LYS A 65 5.89 -16.70 -4.80
CA LYS A 65 6.10 -16.97 -6.23
C LYS A 65 6.97 -15.93 -6.95
N GLY A 66 7.38 -14.87 -6.25
CA GLY A 66 8.16 -13.77 -6.84
C GLY A 66 7.39 -12.96 -7.90
N SER A 67 6.06 -13.03 -7.92
CA SER A 67 5.20 -12.25 -8.82
C SER A 67 4.98 -10.83 -8.29
N ASP A 68 4.76 -9.85 -9.18
CA ASP A 68 4.53 -8.43 -8.84
C ASP A 68 3.37 -8.28 -7.81
N PRO A 69 3.68 -8.02 -6.52
CA PRO A 69 2.67 -7.93 -5.47
C PRO A 69 1.73 -6.76 -5.72
N GLY A 70 2.21 -5.68 -6.36
CA GLY A 70 1.43 -4.48 -6.61
C GLY A 70 0.23 -4.72 -7.51
N ARG A 71 0.27 -5.73 -8.40
CA ARG A 71 -0.88 -6.08 -9.26
C ARG A 71 -1.99 -6.75 -8.46
N GLU A 72 -1.63 -7.70 -7.60
CA GLU A 72 -2.59 -8.40 -6.73
C GLU A 72 -3.17 -7.46 -5.67
N VAL A 73 -2.34 -6.57 -5.10
CA VAL A 73 -2.79 -5.54 -4.14
C VAL A 73 -3.85 -4.64 -4.77
N LEU A 74 -3.58 -4.07 -5.96
CA LEU A 74 -4.52 -3.16 -6.61
C LEU A 74 -5.81 -3.88 -7.02
N GLY A 75 -5.71 -5.11 -7.52
CA GLY A 75 -6.87 -5.93 -7.86
C GLY A 75 -7.74 -6.23 -6.63
N GLY A 76 -7.11 -6.59 -5.52
CA GLY A 76 -7.79 -6.80 -4.23
C GLY A 76 -8.42 -5.53 -3.67
N ALA A 77 -7.72 -4.40 -3.74
CA ALA A 77 -8.23 -3.10 -3.30
C ALA A 77 -9.46 -2.65 -4.10
N LEU A 78 -9.45 -2.80 -5.43
CA LEU A 78 -10.60 -2.47 -6.26
C LEU A 78 -11.82 -3.35 -5.92
N LEU A 79 -11.58 -4.62 -5.61
CA LEU A 79 -12.63 -5.56 -5.23
C LEU A 79 -13.21 -5.27 -3.84
N PHE A 80 -12.37 -4.80 -2.92
CA PHE A 80 -12.79 -4.29 -1.62
C PHE A 80 -13.63 -3.01 -1.75
N VAL A 81 -13.19 -2.06 -2.57
CA VAL A 81 -13.96 -0.85 -2.89
C VAL A 81 -15.31 -1.22 -3.53
N ALA A 82 -15.33 -2.16 -4.48
CA ALA A 82 -16.56 -2.65 -5.09
C ALA A 82 -17.55 -3.23 -4.06
N ALA A 83 -17.05 -4.02 -3.11
CA ALA A 83 -17.86 -4.58 -2.04
C ALA A 83 -18.41 -3.47 -1.12
N ILE A 84 -17.61 -2.48 -0.74
CA ILE A 84 -18.07 -1.34 0.07
C ILE A 84 -19.16 -0.55 -0.68
N LEU A 85 -18.98 -0.31 -1.97
CA LEU A 85 -19.97 0.37 -2.82
C LEU A 85 -21.32 -0.37 -2.87
N LEU A 86 -21.30 -1.70 -2.82
CA LEU A 86 -22.51 -2.55 -2.74
C LEU A 86 -23.11 -2.62 -1.33
N VAL A 87 -22.30 -2.43 -0.29
CA VAL A 87 -22.79 -2.42 1.11
C VAL A 87 -23.54 -1.14 1.42
N VAL A 88 -23.07 0.00 0.92
CA VAL A 88 -23.75 1.29 1.05
C VAL A 88 -24.84 1.33 -0.01
N PRO A 89 -26.13 1.16 0.35
CA PRO A 89 -27.15 0.95 -0.66
C PRO A 89 -27.35 2.20 -1.50
N GLY A 90 -27.15 2.05 -2.80
CA GLY A 90 -27.36 3.08 -3.81
C GLY A 90 -27.52 2.44 -5.18
N PHE A 91 -28.51 2.83 -5.97
CA PHE A 91 -28.70 2.29 -7.32
C PHE A 91 -27.49 2.52 -8.23
N VAL A 92 -26.90 3.72 -8.19
CA VAL A 92 -25.75 4.06 -9.03
C VAL A 92 -24.50 3.35 -8.51
N SER A 93 -24.28 3.40 -7.19
CA SER A 93 -23.16 2.74 -6.52
C SER A 93 -23.21 1.23 -6.65
N ASP A 94 -24.39 0.61 -6.61
CA ASP A 94 -24.60 -0.83 -6.83
C ASP A 94 -24.21 -1.22 -8.25
N VAL A 95 -24.62 -0.45 -9.26
CA VAL A 95 -24.22 -0.69 -10.66
C VAL A 95 -22.70 -0.57 -10.81
N ILE A 96 -22.10 0.46 -10.22
CA ILE A 96 -20.64 0.66 -10.28
C ILE A 96 -19.91 -0.47 -9.54
N GLY A 97 -20.35 -0.84 -8.34
CA GLY A 97 -19.79 -1.92 -7.53
C GLY A 97 -19.88 -3.27 -8.25
N LEU A 98 -21.03 -3.58 -8.82
CA LEU A 98 -21.21 -4.77 -9.66
C LEU A 98 -20.30 -4.73 -10.88
N LEU A 99 -20.20 -3.61 -11.61
CA LEU A 99 -19.28 -3.48 -12.74
C LEU A 99 -17.83 -3.73 -12.33
N LEU A 100 -17.36 -3.15 -11.23
CA LEU A 100 -16.01 -3.37 -10.70
C LEU A 100 -15.74 -4.81 -10.26
N PHE A 101 -16.79 -5.58 -9.95
CA PHE A 101 -16.66 -7.00 -9.66
C PHE A 101 -16.24 -7.81 -10.90
N LEU A 102 -16.66 -7.36 -12.10
CA LEU A 102 -16.31 -8.06 -13.34
C LEU A 102 -14.81 -7.90 -13.64
N PRO A 103 -14.11 -9.01 -13.95
CA PRO A 103 -12.65 -9.00 -14.09
C PRO A 103 -12.17 -8.09 -15.23
N PHE A 104 -12.95 -7.92 -16.30
CA PHE A 104 -12.58 -7.05 -17.41
C PHE A 104 -12.60 -5.56 -17.02
N VAL A 105 -13.66 -5.11 -16.33
CA VAL A 105 -13.77 -3.72 -15.85
C VAL A 105 -12.65 -3.46 -14.85
N ARG A 106 -12.48 -4.38 -13.89
CA ARG A 106 -11.45 -4.27 -12.86
C ARG A 106 -10.05 -4.13 -13.48
N ASN A 107 -9.72 -4.97 -14.46
CA ASN A 107 -8.40 -4.91 -15.09
C ASN A 107 -8.21 -3.61 -15.88
N ALA A 108 -9.25 -3.10 -16.54
CA ALA A 108 -9.21 -1.82 -17.25
C ALA A 108 -8.99 -0.65 -16.27
N VAL A 109 -9.75 -0.61 -15.17
CA VAL A 109 -9.63 0.41 -14.12
C VAL A 109 -8.26 0.33 -13.46
N ALA A 110 -7.78 -0.87 -13.11
CA ALA A 110 -6.45 -1.08 -12.54
C ALA A 110 -5.34 -0.58 -13.47
N GLY A 111 -5.44 -0.86 -14.77
CA GLY A 111 -4.49 -0.37 -15.78
C GLY A 111 -4.50 1.16 -15.90
N PHE A 112 -5.67 1.78 -15.83
CA PHE A 112 -5.80 3.24 -15.85
C PHE A 112 -5.23 3.90 -14.58
N LEU A 113 -5.50 3.32 -13.41
CA LEU A 113 -4.98 3.80 -12.12
C LEU A 113 -3.46 3.65 -12.04
N ARG A 114 -2.89 2.52 -12.50
CA ARG A 114 -1.43 2.31 -12.56
C ARG A 114 -0.70 3.38 -13.36
N LYS A 115 -1.28 3.86 -14.46
CA LYS A 115 -0.69 4.94 -15.29
C LYS A 115 -0.68 6.30 -14.59
N ARG A 116 -1.52 6.50 -13.56
CA ARG A 116 -1.69 7.78 -12.86
C ARG A 116 -1.12 7.79 -11.44
N MET A 117 -0.90 6.62 -10.85
CA MET A 117 -0.25 6.49 -9.55
C MET A 117 1.25 6.31 -9.75
N THR A 118 2.04 7.34 -9.46
CA THR A 118 3.45 7.15 -9.12
C THR A 118 3.44 6.31 -7.85
N ILE A 119 3.85 5.05 -7.94
CA ILE A 119 3.99 4.18 -6.77
C ILE A 119 5.06 4.83 -5.91
N VAL A 120 4.64 5.61 -4.92
CA VAL A 120 5.49 5.89 -3.77
C VAL A 120 5.57 4.55 -3.08
N THR A 121 6.58 3.77 -3.42
CA THR A 121 7.00 2.65 -2.60
C THR A 121 7.39 3.28 -1.28
N ALA A 122 6.40 3.47 -0.40
CA ALA A 122 6.68 3.49 1.02
C ALA A 122 7.29 2.12 1.25
N ALA A 123 8.62 2.08 1.26
CA ALA A 123 9.36 0.92 1.70
C ALA A 123 8.88 0.68 3.13
N SER A 124 7.82 -0.13 3.28
CA SER A 124 7.47 -0.83 4.50
C SER A 124 8.61 -1.82 4.71
N GLY A 125 9.66 -1.25 5.30
CA GLY A 125 11.04 -1.62 5.05
C GLY A 125 11.94 -0.40 5.27
N ALA A 126 11.53 0.58 6.09
CA ALA A 126 12.47 1.40 6.82
C ALA A 126 13.15 0.47 7.86
N GLY A 127 14.01 -0.42 7.35
CA GLY A 127 15.19 -0.78 8.11
C GLY A 127 15.83 0.54 8.49
N TRP A 128 16.02 0.75 9.77
CA TRP A 128 16.80 1.86 10.27
C TRP A 128 18.20 1.72 9.67
N THR A 129 18.45 2.33 8.51
CA THR A 129 19.81 2.64 8.10
C THR A 129 20.25 3.73 9.07
N ARG A 130 20.76 3.31 10.23
CA ARG A 130 21.52 4.19 11.10
C ARG A 130 22.54 4.88 10.19
N PRO A 131 22.68 6.21 10.25
CA PRO A 131 23.83 6.86 9.65
C PRO A 131 25.05 6.10 10.13
N HIS A 132 25.80 5.52 9.18
CA HIS A 132 27.08 4.93 9.48
C HIS A 132 27.94 6.10 9.95
N GLU A 133 28.03 6.30 11.27
CA GLU A 133 29.12 7.06 11.84
C GLU A 133 30.38 6.41 11.27
N PRO A 134 31.23 7.16 10.55
CA PRO A 134 32.52 6.64 10.16
C PRO A 134 33.24 6.36 11.47
N ARG A 135 33.34 5.07 11.83
CA ARG A 135 34.35 4.66 12.81
C ARG A 135 35.66 5.25 12.31
N PRO A 136 36.42 5.98 13.15
CA PRO A 136 37.73 6.43 12.76
C PRO A 136 38.52 5.16 12.43
N SER A 137 38.70 4.92 11.13
CA SER A 137 39.66 3.94 10.66
C SER A 137 40.99 4.26 11.36
N PRO A 138 41.74 3.26 11.83
CA PRO A 138 43.10 3.52 12.28
C PRO A 138 43.76 4.28 11.14
N ARG A 139 44.25 5.50 11.42
CA ARG A 139 44.96 6.31 10.44
C ARG A 139 46.22 5.52 10.12
N VAL A 140 46.16 4.69 9.09
CA VAL A 140 47.33 4.06 8.50
C VAL A 140 48.04 5.19 7.79
N ILE A 141 49.10 5.67 8.42
CA ILE A 141 50.01 6.63 7.82
C ILE A 141 50.94 5.76 6.98
N ASP A 142 50.70 5.73 5.68
CA ASP A 142 51.66 5.17 4.74
C ASP A 142 52.85 6.13 4.73
N LEU A 143 53.89 5.81 5.51
CA LEU A 143 55.15 6.54 5.48
C LEU A 143 55.90 6.13 4.22
N ASP A 144 56.25 7.10 3.38
CA ASP A 144 57.19 6.90 2.29
C ASP A 144 58.58 6.56 2.87
N GLU A 145 59.40 5.80 2.14
CA GLU A 145 60.73 5.33 2.59
C GLU A 145 61.67 6.44 3.10
N GLY A 146 61.41 7.71 2.74
CA GLY A 146 62.17 8.87 3.19
C GLY A 146 61.73 9.51 4.52
N GLU A 147 60.57 9.13 5.08
CA GLU A 147 60.03 9.68 6.34
C GLU A 147 60.34 8.79 7.56
N PHE A 148 60.90 7.60 7.34
CA PHE A 148 61.35 6.71 8.41
C PHE A 148 62.76 7.07 8.89
N SER A 149 62.87 7.66 10.10
CA SER A 149 64.15 7.82 10.80
C SER A 149 64.15 6.95 12.05
N ARG A 150 64.99 5.91 12.07
CA ARG A 150 65.28 5.14 13.28
C ARG A 150 66.34 5.88 14.08
N THR A 151 65.95 6.54 15.16
CA THR A 151 66.89 7.11 16.12
C THR A 151 67.42 5.96 16.97
N ASP A 152 68.65 5.51 16.72
CA ASP A 152 69.26 4.35 17.39
C ASP A 152 69.84 4.69 18.79
N ASP A 153 69.53 5.85 19.36
CA ASP A 153 70.18 6.38 20.57
C ASP A 153 69.32 6.40 21.86
N GLU A 154 68.17 5.72 21.90
CA GLU A 154 67.41 5.59 23.16
C GLU A 154 67.46 4.17 23.72
N ASP A 155 68.18 4.01 24.84
CA ASP A 155 68.13 2.84 25.70
C ASP A 155 66.66 2.49 26.01
N PRO A 156 66.24 1.23 25.85
CA PRO A 156 64.86 0.84 26.13
C PRO A 156 64.53 1.13 27.59
N PRO A 157 63.34 1.71 27.89
CA PRO A 157 62.97 2.04 29.25
C PRO A 157 62.93 0.76 30.10
N GLN A 158 63.73 0.74 31.17
CA GLN A 158 63.74 -0.38 32.12
C GLN A 158 62.38 -0.46 32.82
N VAL A 159 61.58 -1.44 32.42
CA VAL A 159 60.29 -1.76 33.05
C VAL A 159 60.59 -2.34 34.44
N GLY A 160 60.48 -1.49 35.45
CA GLY A 160 60.64 -1.90 36.85
C GLY A 160 59.58 -2.92 37.25
N ASP A 161 60.02 -4.13 37.57
CA ASP A 161 59.20 -5.23 38.10
C ASP A 161 58.66 -4.85 39.50
N ARG A 162 57.50 -4.19 39.55
CA ARG A 162 56.71 -4.09 40.79
C ARG A 162 55.84 -5.33 40.94
N ARG A 163 56.46 -6.43 41.35
CA ARG A 163 55.77 -7.43 42.18
C ARG A 163 55.95 -7.03 43.63
N GLN A 164 54.88 -6.62 44.28
CA GLN A 164 54.78 -6.72 45.73
C GLN A 164 53.43 -7.34 46.13
N PRO A 165 53.43 -8.14 47.20
CA PRO A 165 52.45 -9.19 47.50
C PRO A 165 51.11 -8.69 48.07
#